data_AF-A0A937DRT5-F1
#
_entry.id   AF-A0A937DRT5-F1
#
_cell.length_a   1.000
_cell.length_b   1.000
_cell.length_c   1.000
_cell.angle_alpha   90.00
_cell.angle_beta   90.00
_cell.angle_gamma   90.00
#
_symmetry.space_group_name_H-M   'P 1'
#
loop_
_entity.id
_entity.type
_entity.pdbx_description
1 polymer ?
#
loop_
_entity_poly.entity_id
_entity_poly.type
_entity_poly.pdbx_seq_one_letter_code
_entity_poly.pdbx_strand_id
1 'polypeptide(L)'
;IGQREGDNKPPAAIMLSEANFGLYPMGNGLTRLQTRFLGEPESVEKAKAKQCEKIEGEDAVELGLVTFAYENFDWDDEIRVMLEERASYSPDALTGMEANIRFAGPETMETKIFGRLTAWQNWIFQRPNATGPEGALKLYGTGRQSKYDRRRA
;
A
#
# COMPACT_ATOMS: atom_id res chain seq x y z
N ILE A 1 10.00 -5.10 24.46
CA ILE A 1 9.71 -4.74 23.05
C ILE A 1 10.55 -3.53 22.61
N GLY A 2 11.17 -3.58 21.42
CA GLY A 2 11.84 -2.41 20.82
C GLY A 2 13.32 -2.22 21.15
N GLN A 3 13.94 -3.13 21.90
CA GLN A 3 15.39 -3.16 22.15
C GLN A 3 15.97 -4.48 21.63
N ARG A 4 17.18 -4.44 21.05
CA ARG A 4 17.91 -5.64 20.63
C ARG A 4 18.92 -6.08 21.68
N GLU A 5 19.14 -7.38 21.80
CA GLU A 5 20.16 -7.93 22.71
C GLU A 5 21.56 -7.39 22.34
N GLY A 6 22.29 -6.89 23.34
CA GLY A 6 23.58 -6.24 23.14
C GLY A 6 23.52 -4.80 22.61
N ASP A 7 22.33 -4.22 22.40
CA ASP A 7 22.18 -2.81 22.00
C ASP A 7 22.04 -1.88 23.22
N ASN A 8 22.92 -0.87 23.30
CA ASN A 8 22.90 0.17 24.33
C ASN A 8 22.03 1.39 23.97
N LYS A 9 21.33 1.35 22.83
CA LYS A 9 20.38 2.40 22.44
C LYS A 9 19.08 2.29 23.25
N PRO A 10 18.36 3.42 23.45
CA PRO A 10 17.01 3.37 24.00
C PRO A 10 16.09 2.56 23.09
N PRO A 11 14.97 2.02 23.62
CA PRO A 11 13.97 1.34 22.82
C PRO A 11 13.52 2.17 21.61
N ALA A 12 13.23 1.49 20.50
CA ALA A 12 12.68 2.12 19.32
C ALA A 12 11.33 2.79 19.67
N ALA A 13 11.23 4.06 19.32
CA ALA A 13 10.04 4.86 19.57
C ALA A 13 9.58 5.59 18.30
N ILE A 14 8.26 5.70 18.13
CA ILE A 14 7.63 6.55 17.13
C ILE A 14 7.37 7.92 17.75
N MET A 15 7.65 8.98 16.99
CA MET A 15 7.29 10.34 17.39
C MET A 15 6.49 10.99 16.26
N LEU A 16 5.26 11.39 16.58
CA LEU A 16 4.38 12.08 15.65
C LEU A 16 4.66 13.58 15.69
N SER A 17 4.65 14.20 14.52
CA SER A 17 4.82 15.64 14.31
C SER A 17 3.61 16.21 13.55
N GLU A 18 3.55 17.52 13.40
CA GLU A 18 2.49 18.19 12.66
C GLU A 18 2.39 17.68 11.21
N ALA A 19 3.53 17.27 10.63
CA ALA A 19 3.60 16.70 9.29
C ALA A 19 2.71 15.46 9.09
N ASN A 20 2.46 14.69 10.15
CA ASN A 20 1.65 13.47 10.10
C ASN A 20 0.14 13.76 9.98
N PHE A 21 -0.29 15.00 10.25
CA PHE A 21 -1.71 15.39 10.37
C PHE A 21 -2.20 16.36 9.28
N GLY A 22 -1.39 16.65 8.24
CA GLY A 22 -1.91 17.43 7.11
C GLY A 22 -0.92 17.79 6.01
N LEU A 23 0.39 17.83 6.28
CA LEU A 23 1.36 18.36 5.30
C LEU A 23 1.54 17.47 4.07
N TYR A 24 1.30 16.16 4.20
CA TYR A 24 1.58 15.18 3.15
C TYR A 24 0.37 14.28 2.85
N PRO A 25 -0.68 14.79 2.20
CA PRO A 25 -1.83 14.00 1.80
C PRO A 25 -1.45 12.96 0.74
N MET A 26 -2.19 11.85 0.72
CA MET A 26 -2.18 10.85 -0.33
C MET A 26 -3.08 11.29 -1.49
N GLY A 27 -3.02 10.56 -2.61
CA GLY A 27 -3.85 10.85 -3.78
C GLY A 27 -5.36 10.80 -3.53
N ASN A 28 -5.83 10.15 -2.45
CA ASN A 28 -7.24 10.13 -2.03
C ASN A 28 -7.66 11.36 -1.21
N GLY A 29 -6.76 12.33 -1.01
CA GLY A 29 -7.02 13.54 -0.22
C GLY A 29 -6.92 13.36 1.30
N LEU A 30 -6.55 12.17 1.78
CA LEU A 30 -6.36 11.87 3.20
C LEU A 30 -4.87 11.78 3.56
N THR A 31 -4.51 12.04 4.81
CA THR A 31 -3.18 11.65 5.30
C THR A 31 -3.08 10.13 5.42
N ARG A 32 -1.86 9.60 5.57
CA ARG A 32 -1.64 8.17 5.82
C ARG A 32 -2.26 7.70 7.15
N LEU A 33 -2.24 8.55 8.18
CA LEU A 33 -2.89 8.25 9.46
C LEU A 33 -4.42 8.21 9.33
N GLN A 34 -5.01 9.16 8.59
CA GLN A 34 -6.45 9.14 8.32
C GLN A 34 -6.87 7.93 7.49
N THR A 35 -6.04 7.52 6.52
CA THR A 35 -6.30 6.30 5.74
C THR A 35 -6.14 5.03 6.60
N ARG A 36 -5.19 5.02 7.54
CA ARG A 36 -5.00 3.91 8.48
C ARG A 36 -6.19 3.74 9.43
N PHE A 37 -6.75 4.84 9.92
CA PHE A 37 -7.93 4.87 10.80
C PHE A 37 -9.19 5.27 10.04
N LEU A 38 -9.37 4.73 8.83
CA LEU A 38 -10.48 5.09 7.98
C LEU A 38 -11.82 4.73 8.65
N GLY A 39 -12.66 5.73 8.88
CA GLY A 39 -13.94 5.56 9.58
C GLY A 39 -13.86 5.76 11.10
N GLU A 40 -12.67 5.99 11.65
CA GLU A 40 -12.42 6.20 13.09
C GLU A 40 -11.66 7.52 13.32
N PRO A 41 -12.29 8.69 13.10
CA PRO A 41 -11.64 9.99 13.29
C PRO A 41 -11.13 10.18 14.73
N GLU A 42 -11.78 9.59 15.73
CA GLU A 42 -11.34 9.59 17.12
C GLU A 42 -9.99 8.91 17.34
N SER A 43 -9.65 7.89 16.56
CA SER A 43 -8.35 7.21 16.62
C SER A 43 -7.23 8.13 16.11
N VAL A 44 -7.51 8.98 15.12
CA VAL A 44 -6.59 10.04 14.66
C VAL A 44 -6.37 11.10 15.74
N GLU A 45 -7.44 11.54 16.42
CA GLU A 45 -7.33 12.53 17.50
C GLU A 45 -6.59 11.97 18.73
N LYS A 46 -6.79 10.69 19.08
CA LYS A 46 -5.99 10.00 20.11
C LYS A 46 -4.50 9.99 19.77
N ALA A 47 -4.16 9.67 18.52
CA ALA A 47 -2.77 9.72 18.05
C ALA A 47 -2.21 11.16 18.09
N LYS A 48 -3.04 12.16 17.75
CA LYS A 48 -2.67 13.58 17.80
C LYS A 48 -2.44 14.09 19.21
N ALA A 49 -3.19 13.60 20.20
CA ALA A 49 -2.97 13.93 21.60
C ALA A 49 -1.57 13.49 22.11
N LYS A 50 -0.95 12.51 21.44
CA LYS A 50 0.40 11.99 21.70
C LYS A 50 1.49 12.62 20.82
N GLN A 51 1.19 13.73 20.15
CA GLN A 51 2.15 14.44 19.30
C GLN A 51 3.36 14.92 20.13
N CYS A 52 4.55 14.84 19.54
CA CYS A 52 5.84 15.16 20.18
C CYS A 52 6.21 14.29 21.41
N GLU A 53 5.44 13.25 21.74
CA GLU A 53 5.82 12.24 22.72
C GLU A 53 6.60 11.08 22.06
N LYS A 54 7.44 10.40 22.84
CA LYS A 54 8.06 9.14 22.42
C LYS A 54 7.08 8.01 22.70
N ILE A 55 6.59 7.36 21.65
CA ILE A 55 5.64 6.25 21.73
C ILE A 55 6.41 4.95 21.52
N GLU A 56 6.57 4.16 22.58
CA GLU A 56 7.31 2.89 22.55
C GLU A 56 6.40 1.72 22.15
N GLY A 57 6.98 0.52 21.99
CA GLY A 57 6.36 -0.59 21.25
C GLY A 57 4.93 -0.97 21.64
N GLU A 58 4.65 -1.16 22.93
CA GLU A 58 3.30 -1.53 23.40
C GLU A 58 2.29 -0.40 23.18
N ASP A 59 2.65 0.82 23.57
CA ASP A 59 1.82 2.01 23.35
C ASP A 59 1.53 2.23 21.86
N ALA A 60 2.51 1.95 20.98
CA ALA A 60 2.33 2.06 19.54
C ALA A 60 1.36 1.01 18.99
N VAL A 61 1.30 -0.19 19.58
CA VAL A 61 0.31 -1.22 19.24
C VAL A 61 -1.07 -0.83 19.76
N GLU A 62 -1.17 -0.34 21.00
CA GLU A 62 -2.45 0.07 21.61
C GLU A 62 -3.06 1.27 20.87
N LEU A 63 -2.24 2.25 20.49
CA LEU A 63 -2.66 3.36 19.64
C LEU A 63 -2.91 2.93 18.19
N GLY A 64 -2.65 1.67 17.85
CA GLY A 64 -2.82 1.13 16.53
C GLY A 64 -1.94 1.81 15.50
N LEU A 65 -0.76 2.33 15.84
CA LEU A 65 0.19 2.98 14.91
C LEU A 65 1.06 1.97 14.16
N VAL A 66 1.28 0.79 14.74
CA VAL A 66 2.01 -0.33 14.13
C VAL A 66 1.11 -1.56 14.02
N THR A 67 1.47 -2.51 13.16
CA THR A 67 0.72 -3.76 13.01
C THR A 67 1.06 -4.76 14.12
N PHE A 68 2.34 -4.89 14.44
CA PHE A 68 2.86 -5.75 15.50
C PHE A 68 4.06 -5.07 16.16
N ALA A 69 4.32 -5.42 17.42
CA ALA A 69 5.56 -5.10 18.08
C ALA A 69 6.06 -6.37 18.78
N TYR A 70 7.24 -6.85 18.37
CA TYR A 70 7.81 -8.11 18.82
C TYR A 70 8.90 -7.89 19.85
N GLU A 71 9.09 -8.90 20.71
CA GLU A 71 10.28 -8.99 21.55
C GLU A 71 11.51 -9.37 20.72
N ASN A 72 12.70 -9.10 21.26
CA ASN A 72 13.96 -9.35 20.57
C ASN A 72 14.10 -10.81 20.09
N PHE A 73 13.71 -11.76 20.92
CA PHE A 73 13.90 -13.18 20.63
C PHE A 73 13.00 -13.70 19.51
N ASP A 74 11.83 -13.07 19.29
CA ASP A 74 10.90 -13.43 18.20
C ASP A 74 11.15 -12.63 16.92
N TRP A 75 11.75 -11.44 17.02
CA TRP A 75 11.80 -10.46 15.94
C TRP A 75 12.35 -11.04 14.63
N ASP A 76 13.50 -11.71 14.67
CA ASP A 76 14.17 -12.16 13.44
C ASP A 76 13.40 -13.31 12.78
N ASP A 77 12.75 -14.18 13.55
CA ASP A 77 11.96 -15.29 13.02
C ASP A 77 10.61 -14.81 12.46
N GLU A 78 9.90 -13.95 13.18
CA GLU A 78 8.60 -13.40 12.74
C GLU A 78 8.74 -12.57 11.47
N ILE A 79 9.74 -11.69 11.40
CA ILE A 79 10.00 -10.89 10.19
C ILE A 79 10.42 -11.78 9.02
N ARG A 80 11.24 -12.81 9.27
CA ARG A 80 11.64 -13.77 8.23
C ARG A 80 10.42 -14.50 7.68
N VAL A 81 9.55 -15.03 8.55
CA VAL A 81 8.31 -15.71 8.14
C VAL A 81 7.43 -14.78 7.31
N MET A 82 7.20 -13.54 7.74
CA MET A 82 6.39 -12.57 6.97
C MET A 82 6.96 -12.29 5.57
N LEU A 83 8.29 -12.22 5.45
CA LEU A 83 8.95 -12.00 4.15
C LEU A 83 8.91 -13.25 3.27
N GLU A 84 9.10 -14.44 3.84
CA GLU A 84 8.97 -15.72 3.15
C GLU A 84 7.55 -15.93 2.63
N GLU A 85 6.53 -15.66 3.46
CA GLU A 85 5.12 -15.69 3.05
C GLU A 85 4.87 -14.71 1.90
N ARG A 86 5.32 -13.46 2.02
CA ARG A 86 5.16 -12.45 0.96
C ARG A 86 5.80 -12.89 -0.36
N ALA A 87 6.96 -13.53 -0.31
CA ALA A 87 7.64 -14.06 -1.49
C ALA A 87 6.95 -15.30 -2.08
N SER A 88 6.19 -16.04 -1.28
CA SER A 88 5.48 -17.25 -1.71
C SER A 88 4.18 -16.97 -2.49
N TYR A 89 3.56 -15.81 -2.28
CA TYR A 89 2.30 -15.46 -2.93
C TYR A 89 2.48 -14.97 -4.38
N SER A 90 1.40 -15.07 -5.17
CA SER A 90 1.38 -14.50 -6.52
C SER A 90 1.60 -12.98 -6.47
N PRO A 91 2.59 -12.44 -7.19
CA PRO A 91 2.86 -11.00 -7.22
C PRO A 91 1.70 -10.20 -7.83
N ASP A 92 0.97 -10.80 -8.79
CA ASP A 92 -0.21 -10.17 -9.40
C ASP A 92 -1.34 -10.00 -8.38
N ALA A 93 -1.59 -11.04 -7.57
CA ALA A 93 -2.60 -11.01 -6.53
C ALA A 93 -2.23 -10.01 -5.43
N LEU A 94 -0.97 -9.98 -4.98
CA LEU A 94 -0.49 -9.03 -3.99
C LEU A 94 -0.60 -7.59 -4.48
N THR A 95 -0.24 -7.32 -5.74
CA THR A 95 -0.36 -5.98 -6.33
C THR A 95 -1.82 -5.52 -6.34
N GLY A 96 -2.74 -6.40 -6.75
CA GLY A 96 -4.17 -6.12 -6.71
C GLY A 96 -4.68 -5.87 -5.29
N MET A 97 -4.28 -6.70 -4.33
CA MET A 97 -4.64 -6.54 -2.91
C MET A 97 -4.15 -5.20 -2.36
N GLU A 98 -2.87 -4.88 -2.56
CA GLU A 98 -2.24 -3.64 -2.11
C GLU A 98 -2.92 -2.39 -2.67
N ALA A 99 -3.29 -2.42 -3.96
CA ALA A 99 -3.98 -1.31 -4.60
C ALA A 99 -5.35 -1.04 -3.95
N ASN A 100 -6.06 -2.08 -3.49
CA ASN A 100 -7.36 -1.95 -2.84
C ASN A 100 -7.23 -1.53 -1.37
N ILE A 101 -6.34 -2.15 -0.60
CA ILE A 101 -6.23 -1.86 0.85
C ILE A 101 -5.55 -0.51 1.14
N ARG A 102 -4.64 -0.04 0.27
CA ARG A 102 -3.93 1.23 0.48
C ARG A 102 -4.74 2.46 0.05
N PHE A 103 -5.63 2.30 -0.92
CA PHE A 103 -6.49 3.36 -1.43
C PHE A 103 -7.95 3.09 -1.10
N ALA A 104 -8.20 2.73 0.17
CA ALA A 104 -9.54 2.55 0.68
C ALA A 104 -10.27 3.89 0.83
N GLY A 105 -11.59 3.86 0.67
CA GLY A 105 -12.47 5.00 0.95
C GLY A 105 -12.62 5.97 -0.24
N PRO A 106 -12.34 7.29 -0.08
CA PRO A 106 -12.65 8.30 -1.08
C PRO A 106 -11.93 8.12 -2.43
N GLU A 107 -12.66 8.33 -3.54
CA GLU A 107 -12.09 8.43 -4.88
C GLU A 107 -11.99 9.88 -5.36
N THR A 108 -10.78 10.28 -5.73
CA THR A 108 -10.38 11.53 -6.40
C THR A 108 -10.12 11.31 -7.90
N MET A 109 -9.75 12.36 -8.63
CA MET A 109 -9.32 12.21 -10.03
C MET A 109 -8.06 11.34 -10.14
N GLU A 110 -7.08 11.57 -9.27
CA GLU A 110 -5.80 10.87 -9.24
C GLU A 110 -6.00 9.36 -8.97
N THR A 111 -6.81 9.02 -7.96
CA THR A 111 -7.12 7.61 -7.64
C THR A 111 -7.97 6.95 -8.71
N LYS A 112 -8.84 7.68 -9.42
CA LYS A 112 -9.55 7.15 -10.61
C LYS A 112 -8.60 6.90 -11.79
N ILE A 113 -7.58 7.73 -11.96
CA ILE A 113 -6.52 7.51 -12.96
C ILE A 113 -5.75 6.24 -12.62
N PHE A 114 -5.19 6.13 -11.42
CA PHE A 114 -4.35 4.98 -11.04
C PHE A 114 -5.13 3.70 -10.74
N GLY A 115 -6.40 3.80 -10.36
CA GLY A 115 -7.32 2.70 -10.15
C GLY A 115 -8.06 2.37 -11.44
N ARG A 116 -9.23 2.99 -11.64
CA ARG A 116 -10.16 2.64 -12.73
C ARG A 116 -9.52 2.68 -14.12
N LEU A 117 -8.87 3.78 -14.49
CA LEU A 117 -8.30 3.93 -15.84
C LEU A 117 -7.11 2.97 -16.04
N THR A 118 -6.12 3.00 -15.14
CA THR A 118 -4.91 2.18 -15.27
C THR A 118 -5.20 0.69 -15.15
N ALA A 119 -6.11 0.23 -14.27
CA ALA A 119 -6.44 -1.18 -14.16
C ALA A 119 -7.07 -1.74 -15.44
N TRP A 120 -8.03 -1.00 -16.04
CA TRP A 120 -8.60 -1.38 -17.33
C TRP A 120 -7.56 -1.34 -18.45
N GLN A 121 -6.65 -0.36 -18.43
CA GLN A 121 -5.57 -0.28 -19.41
C GLN A 121 -4.59 -1.45 -19.28
N ASN A 122 -4.22 -1.84 -18.06
CA ASN A 122 -3.35 -2.99 -17.80
C ASN A 122 -3.98 -4.29 -18.33
N TRP A 123 -5.28 -4.47 -18.12
CA TRP A 123 -6.03 -5.60 -18.66
C TRP A 123 -6.04 -5.61 -20.20
N ILE A 124 -6.19 -4.45 -20.85
CA ILE A 124 -6.10 -4.34 -22.31
C ILE A 124 -4.68 -4.72 -22.80
N PHE A 125 -3.64 -4.26 -22.12
CA PHE A 125 -2.25 -4.50 -22.53
C PHE A 125 -1.79 -5.95 -22.41
N GLN A 126 -2.42 -6.75 -21.54
CA GLN A 126 -2.13 -8.17 -21.43
C GLN A 126 -2.85 -9.03 -22.49
N ARG A 127 -3.71 -8.44 -23.32
CA ARG A 127 -4.53 -9.19 -24.31
C ARG A 127 -3.98 -9.10 -25.74
N PRO A 128 -4.16 -10.18 -26.55
CA PRO A 128 -3.57 -10.29 -27.88
C PRO A 128 -4.10 -9.24 -28.88
N ASN A 129 -5.33 -8.74 -28.70
CA ASN A 129 -5.88 -7.69 -29.57
C ASN A 129 -5.01 -6.41 -29.57
N ALA A 130 -4.36 -6.08 -28.44
CA ALA A 130 -3.50 -4.92 -28.32
C ALA A 130 -2.04 -5.24 -28.68
N THR A 131 -1.44 -6.23 -28.00
CA THR A 131 0.02 -6.48 -27.99
C THR A 131 0.45 -7.74 -28.75
N GLY A 132 -0.49 -8.54 -29.26
CA GLY A 132 -0.22 -9.78 -29.99
C GLY A 132 0.46 -9.55 -31.36
N PRO A 133 0.96 -10.63 -32.01
CA PRO A 133 1.64 -10.54 -33.31
C PRO A 133 0.82 -9.87 -34.42
N GLU A 134 -0.49 -10.10 -34.45
CA GLU A 134 -1.45 -9.44 -35.36
C GLU A 134 -2.30 -8.36 -34.65
N GLY A 135 -1.83 -7.89 -33.49
CA GLY A 135 -2.50 -6.90 -32.65
C GLY A 135 -2.28 -5.45 -33.13
N ALA A 136 -3.10 -4.54 -32.60
CA ALA A 136 -3.15 -3.15 -33.03
C ALA A 136 -1.80 -2.42 -32.93
N LEU A 137 -1.05 -2.60 -31.83
CA LEU A 137 0.18 -1.85 -31.60
C LEU A 137 1.31 -2.29 -32.54
N LYS A 138 1.41 -3.58 -32.85
CA LYS A 138 2.50 -4.10 -33.72
C LYS A 138 2.28 -3.82 -35.19
N LEU A 139 1.03 -3.76 -35.64
CA LEU A 139 0.70 -3.52 -37.05
C LEU A 139 0.57 -2.05 -37.40
N TYR A 140 0.57 -1.15 -36.41
CA TYR A 140 0.59 0.29 -36.64
C TYR A 140 1.77 0.69 -37.56
N GLY A 141 1.48 1.42 -38.63
CA GLY A 141 2.48 1.84 -39.62
C GLY A 141 2.88 0.81 -40.68
N THR A 142 2.42 -0.45 -40.57
CA THR A 142 2.77 -1.52 -41.53
C THR A 142 1.85 -1.58 -42.77
N GLY A 143 0.74 -0.84 -42.76
CA GLY A 143 -0.29 -0.91 -43.81
C GLY A 143 -1.20 -2.15 -43.74
N ARG A 144 -0.97 -3.06 -42.79
CA ARG A 144 -1.79 -4.27 -42.59
C ARG A 144 -2.90 -4.01 -41.56
N GLN A 145 -4.08 -4.59 -41.79
CA GLN A 145 -5.21 -4.51 -40.87
C GLN A 145 -5.06 -5.53 -39.72
N SER A 146 -5.34 -5.08 -38.49
CA SER A 146 -5.31 -5.93 -37.29
C SER A 146 -6.43 -6.96 -37.24
N LYS A 147 -6.14 -8.13 -36.66
CA LYS A 147 -7.15 -9.16 -36.39
C LYS A 147 -7.54 -9.13 -34.91
N TYR A 148 -8.83 -8.97 -34.65
CA TYR A 148 -9.38 -8.90 -33.29
C TYR A 148 -10.28 -10.09 -32.99
N ASP A 149 -10.15 -10.67 -31.80
CA ASP A 149 -11.25 -11.44 -31.20
C ASP A 149 -12.39 -10.47 -30.85
N ARG A 150 -13.57 -10.70 -31.46
CA ARG A 150 -14.75 -9.83 -31.33
C ARG A 150 -15.66 -10.21 -30.17
N ARG A 151 -15.36 -11.29 -29.44
CA ARG A 151 -16.12 -11.66 -28.23
C ARG A 151 -15.86 -10.63 -27.12
N ARG A 152 -16.94 -10.23 -26.44
CA ARG A 152 -16.84 -9.44 -25.21
C ARG A 152 -16.41 -10.35 -24.06
N ALA A 153 -15.66 -9.79 -23.12
CA ALA A 153 -15.26 -10.46 -21.89
C ALA A 153 -16.42 -10.46 -20.88
#